data_AF-A0A6L2Q7D8-F1
#
_entry.id   AF-A0A6L2Q7D8-F1
#
_cell.length_a   1.000
_cell.length_b   1.000
_cell.length_c   1.000
_cell.angle_alpha   90.00
_cell.angle_beta   90.00
_cell.angle_gamma   90.00
#
_symmetry.space_group_name_H-M   'P 1'
#
loop_
_entity.id
_entity.type
_entity.pdbx_description
1 polymer ?
#
loop_
_entity_poly.entity_id
_entity_poly.type
_entity_poly.pdbx_seq_one_letter_code
_entity_poly.pdbx_strand_id
1 'polypeptide(L)'
;MPILYSVITRGTVVLTKYASCAGNFSEVTEQIMAKIPPENAKLTYSHGSYLFHYICENRIVYMCITDDEFERSRAFLFLNEIRQKFQRAYGSSVDRALAYAMNTEFSQVLASEMKRYSESREIDTISRVHGELDELKNIMVKNIDNVAMRGERLELLVNKTENLSANSVTFRKTSRNLARSMFWKNVKLYVIIGVIITVREEVADVVNMADIKFCARAYCKMMLHAAKYPHCAINGVLLAEEQKCKDEKKGRGLYICDAIPLFHHCLQVTPMAEIALTQIDHMASTSGLVLAGYYLANENIKDLSYEKCGQRIADKIAENFSSACLVLIDNRRFTLDMENMALCVSQFVDGKWKPKEKSSISLESNSQSAAAALLQRRMYEHLVDFDNHLDDLSQDWRNLNLNQEVEEKVGTVG
;
A
#
# COMPACT_ATOMS: atom_id res chain seq x y z
N MET A 1 13.02 -4.21 4.55
CA MET A 1 13.55 -4.13 3.17
C MET A 1 14.77 -5.02 3.07
N PRO A 2 15.06 -5.65 1.93
CA PRO A 2 16.00 -6.76 1.92
C PRO A 2 17.46 -6.35 1.70
N ILE A 3 18.35 -7.11 2.33
CA ILE A 3 19.72 -7.26 1.84
C ILE A 3 19.62 -7.96 0.47
N LEU A 4 20.17 -7.34 -0.57
CA LEU A 4 19.97 -7.75 -1.96
C LEU A 4 20.98 -8.83 -2.39
N TYR A 5 22.22 -8.67 -1.93
CA TYR A 5 23.33 -9.55 -2.27
C TYR A 5 24.31 -9.64 -1.11
N SER A 6 24.92 -10.80 -0.93
CA SER A 6 26.01 -11.01 0.01
C SER A 6 27.07 -11.92 -0.59
N VAL A 7 28.34 -11.61 -0.35
CA VAL A 7 29.49 -12.31 -0.90
C VAL A 7 30.64 -12.36 0.08
N ILE A 8 31.35 -13.48 0.06
CA ILE A 8 32.59 -13.67 0.80
C ILE A 8 33.70 -13.96 -0.22
N THR A 9 34.79 -13.22 -0.12
CA THR A 9 35.91 -13.32 -1.05
C THR A 9 37.25 -13.37 -0.34
N ARG A 10 38.27 -13.89 -1.02
CA ARG A 10 39.68 -13.82 -0.63
C ARG A 10 40.45 -13.18 -1.77
N GLY A 11 40.82 -11.91 -1.63
CA GLY A 11 41.29 -11.11 -2.77
C GLY A 11 40.22 -11.07 -3.86
N THR A 12 40.56 -11.41 -5.11
CA THR A 12 39.60 -11.49 -6.22
C THR A 12 38.84 -12.81 -6.29
N VAL A 13 39.17 -13.79 -5.43
CA VAL A 13 38.54 -15.11 -5.46
C VAL A 13 37.24 -15.08 -4.66
N VAL A 14 36.11 -15.26 -5.35
CA VAL A 14 34.80 -15.43 -4.69
C VAL A 14 34.73 -16.82 -4.07
N LEU A 15 34.51 -16.91 -2.76
CA LEU A 15 34.40 -18.18 -2.02
C LEU A 15 32.94 -18.66 -1.95
N THR A 16 32.01 -17.73 -1.76
CA THR A 16 30.57 -17.98 -1.74
C THR A 16 29.81 -16.67 -1.97
N LYS A 17 28.66 -16.75 -2.62
CA LYS A 17 27.76 -15.61 -2.85
C LYS A 17 26.31 -16.04 -2.84
N TYR A 18 25.42 -15.10 -2.52
CA TYR A 18 23.98 -15.28 -2.66
C TYR A 18 23.32 -13.96 -3.06
N ALA A 19 22.36 -14.02 -3.99
CA ALA A 19 21.54 -12.90 -4.42
C ALA A 19 20.07 -13.24 -4.15
N SER A 20 19.31 -12.31 -3.57
CA SER A 20 17.87 -12.47 -3.32
C SER A 20 17.00 -12.08 -4.53
N CYS A 21 17.60 -11.49 -5.56
CA CYS A 21 16.98 -11.10 -6.81
C CYS A 21 18.01 -11.12 -7.96
N ALA A 22 17.55 -11.12 -9.21
CA ALA A 22 18.44 -10.97 -10.36
C ALA A 22 19.05 -9.57 -10.43
N GLY A 23 20.31 -9.50 -10.85
CA GLY A 23 21.04 -8.26 -11.05
C GLY A 23 22.52 -8.49 -11.38
N ASN A 24 23.23 -7.44 -11.75
CA ASN A 24 24.66 -7.50 -12.11
C ASN A 24 25.61 -7.43 -10.89
N PHE A 25 25.18 -7.92 -9.73
CA PHE A 25 25.91 -7.79 -8.46
C PHE A 25 27.34 -8.32 -8.49
N SER A 26 27.61 -9.38 -9.27
CA SER A 26 28.95 -9.98 -9.35
C SER A 26 29.94 -9.06 -10.06
N GLU A 27 29.52 -8.46 -11.18
CA GLU A 27 30.34 -7.49 -11.93
C GLU A 27 30.64 -6.26 -11.08
N VAL A 28 29.63 -5.71 -10.41
CA VAL A 28 29.78 -4.56 -9.50
C VAL A 28 30.72 -4.90 -8.33
N THR A 29 30.59 -6.11 -7.78
CA THR A 29 31.46 -6.58 -6.69
C THR A 29 32.93 -6.60 -7.14
N GLU A 30 33.23 -7.18 -8.30
CA GLU A 30 34.61 -7.27 -8.79
C GLU A 30 35.27 -5.89 -8.93
N GLN A 31 34.53 -4.90 -9.41
CA GLN A 31 35.01 -3.52 -9.52
C GLN A 31 35.28 -2.87 -8.16
N ILE A 32 34.42 -3.11 -7.16
CA ILE A 32 34.58 -2.59 -5.80
C ILE A 32 35.75 -3.27 -5.08
N MET A 33 35.93 -4.58 -5.28
CA MET A 33 37.01 -5.36 -4.67
C MET A 33 38.40 -4.81 -5.03
N ALA A 34 38.57 -4.25 -6.23
CA ALA A 34 39.82 -3.60 -6.65
C ALA A 34 40.18 -2.35 -5.82
N LYS A 35 39.22 -1.78 -5.07
CA LYS A 35 39.41 -0.57 -4.24
C LYS A 35 39.48 -0.85 -2.75
N ILE A 36 39.23 -2.09 -2.32
CA ILE A 36 39.30 -2.45 -0.92
C ILE A 36 40.77 -2.64 -0.54
N PRO A 37 41.34 -1.83 0.37
CA PRO A 37 42.70 -2.03 0.82
C PRO A 37 42.84 -3.40 1.50
N PRO A 38 44.00 -4.07 1.38
CA PRO A 38 44.23 -5.40 1.95
C PRO A 38 44.30 -5.39 3.50
N GLU A 39 44.27 -4.22 4.12
CA GLU A 39 44.28 -4.03 5.56
C GLU A 39 42.92 -4.33 6.18
N ASN A 40 42.91 -4.70 7.47
CA ASN A 40 41.68 -4.93 8.21
C ASN A 40 40.89 -3.61 8.29
N ALA A 41 39.73 -3.58 7.65
CA ALA A 41 38.93 -2.37 7.50
C ALA A 41 37.44 -2.71 7.49
N LYS A 42 36.63 -1.83 8.07
CA LYS A 42 35.17 -1.84 7.97
C LYS A 42 34.76 -0.52 7.30
N LEU A 43 34.04 -0.58 6.19
CA LEU A 43 33.69 0.64 5.44
C LEU A 43 32.41 0.43 4.64
N THR A 44 31.72 1.55 4.35
CA THR A 44 30.57 1.57 3.45
C THR A 44 30.89 2.41 2.22
N TYR A 45 30.67 1.85 1.03
CA TYR A 45 30.62 2.65 -0.20
C TYR A 45 29.18 2.99 -0.55
N SER A 46 28.92 4.21 -1.03
CA SER A 46 27.63 4.63 -1.56
C SER A 46 27.72 4.86 -3.06
N HIS A 47 26.73 4.36 -3.82
CA HIS A 47 26.61 4.56 -5.26
C HIS A 47 25.14 4.61 -5.67
N GLY A 48 24.66 5.75 -6.20
CA GLY A 48 23.24 5.94 -6.47
C GLY A 48 22.37 5.65 -5.23
N SER A 49 21.34 4.83 -5.38
CA SER A 49 20.43 4.42 -4.31
C SER A 49 20.85 3.15 -3.57
N TYR A 50 22.13 2.78 -3.64
CA TYR A 50 22.64 1.53 -3.05
C TYR A 50 23.87 1.76 -2.17
N LEU A 51 23.97 0.91 -1.14
CA LEU A 51 25.09 0.88 -0.21
C LEU A 51 25.79 -0.47 -0.27
N PHE A 52 27.12 -0.41 -0.21
CA PHE A 52 28.02 -1.57 -0.22
C PHE A 52 28.78 -1.59 1.10
N HIS A 53 28.36 -2.47 2.00
CA HIS A 53 28.98 -2.60 3.31
C HIS A 53 29.97 -3.75 3.29
N TYR A 54 31.18 -3.55 3.82
CA TYR A 54 32.13 -4.65 3.96
C TYR A 54 32.91 -4.64 5.26
N ILE A 55 33.33 -5.85 5.66
CA ILE A 55 34.33 -6.12 6.70
C ILE A 55 35.47 -6.90 6.03
N CYS A 56 36.68 -6.37 6.07
CA CYS A 56 37.91 -7.07 5.68
C CYS A 56 38.63 -7.53 6.95
N GLU A 57 38.86 -8.83 7.07
CA GLU A 57 39.62 -9.43 8.18
C GLU A 57 40.44 -10.60 7.65
N ASN A 58 41.75 -10.61 7.94
CA ASN A 58 42.67 -11.69 7.53
C ASN A 58 42.63 -11.97 6.02
N ARG A 59 42.55 -10.91 5.19
CA ARG A 59 42.44 -10.96 3.71
C ARG A 59 41.13 -11.57 3.18
N ILE A 60 40.15 -11.81 4.06
CA ILE A 60 38.81 -12.23 3.69
C ILE A 60 37.90 -11.00 3.77
N VAL A 61 37.17 -10.75 2.68
CA VAL A 61 36.18 -9.68 2.63
C VAL A 61 34.79 -10.29 2.70
N TYR A 62 34.03 -9.85 3.70
CA TYR A 62 32.61 -10.11 3.87
C TYR A 62 31.88 -8.86 3.41
N MET A 63 31.06 -8.95 2.36
CA MET A 63 30.38 -7.80 1.78
C MET A 63 28.89 -8.07 1.58
N CYS A 64 28.06 -7.05 1.78
CA CYS A 64 26.66 -7.06 1.38
C CYS A 64 26.25 -5.77 0.67
N ILE A 65 25.21 -5.88 -0.16
CA ILE A 65 24.61 -4.78 -0.92
C ILE A 65 23.17 -4.60 -0.43
N THR A 66 22.82 -3.36 -0.12
CA THR A 66 21.48 -2.97 0.34
C THR A 66 20.97 -1.74 -0.42
N ASP A 67 19.66 -1.50 -0.40
CA ASP A 67 19.13 -0.17 -0.71
C ASP A 67 19.68 0.87 0.33
N ASP A 68 19.71 2.14 -0.04
CA ASP A 68 20.17 3.26 0.78
C ASP A 68 19.32 3.55 2.03
N GLU A 69 18.05 3.15 2.01
CA GLU A 69 17.14 3.20 3.16
C GLU A 69 17.42 2.11 4.21
N PHE A 70 18.26 1.12 3.92
CA PHE A 70 18.55 0.04 4.86
C PHE A 70 19.46 0.50 6.01
N GLU A 71 19.11 0.15 7.25
CA GLU A 71 19.85 0.61 8.42
C GLU A 71 21.29 0.04 8.45
N ARG A 72 22.30 0.93 8.40
CA ARG A 72 23.72 0.53 8.34
C ARG A 72 24.15 -0.33 9.52
N SER A 73 23.69 -0.01 10.73
CA SER A 73 23.97 -0.78 11.96
C SER A 73 23.56 -2.24 11.78
N ARG A 74 22.36 -2.46 11.23
CA ARG A 74 21.79 -3.77 10.92
C ARG A 74 22.58 -4.52 9.86
N ALA A 75 23.10 -3.82 8.85
CA ALA A 75 23.97 -4.43 7.83
C ALA A 75 25.29 -4.94 8.43
N PHE A 76 25.92 -4.18 9.32
CA PHE A 76 27.15 -4.62 9.99
C PHE A 76 26.92 -5.71 11.04
N LEU A 77 25.75 -5.75 11.70
CA LEU A 77 25.37 -6.89 12.54
C LEU A 77 25.26 -8.18 11.71
N PHE A 78 24.61 -8.11 10.55
CA PHE A 78 24.56 -9.21 9.59
C PHE A 78 25.98 -9.67 9.16
N LEU A 79 26.85 -8.73 8.76
CA LEU A 79 28.21 -9.06 8.33
C LEU A 79 29.03 -9.71 9.45
N ASN A 80 28.88 -9.25 10.70
CA ASN A 80 29.54 -9.87 11.84
C ASN A 80 29.05 -11.30 12.10
N GLU A 81 27.75 -11.54 12.01
CA GLU A 81 27.17 -12.88 12.17
C GLU A 81 27.70 -13.84 11.09
N ILE A 82 27.68 -13.41 9.83
CA ILE A 82 28.20 -14.19 8.71
C ILE A 82 29.69 -14.47 8.86
N ARG A 83 30.49 -13.47 9.24
CA ARG A 83 31.92 -13.61 9.54
C ARG A 83 32.17 -14.68 10.58
N GLN A 84 31.48 -14.61 11.72
CA GLN A 84 31.66 -15.59 12.80
C GLN A 84 31.29 -17.01 12.34
N LYS A 85 30.15 -17.18 11.65
CA LYS A 85 29.72 -18.48 11.14
C LYS A 85 30.72 -19.04 10.12
N PHE A 86 31.20 -18.20 9.20
CA PHE A 86 32.15 -18.61 8.18
C PHE A 86 33.50 -19.01 8.75
N GLN A 87 34.04 -18.22 9.69
CA GLN A 87 35.32 -18.53 10.35
C GLN A 87 35.23 -19.80 11.18
N ARG A 88 34.12 -20.03 11.90
CA ARG A 88 33.89 -21.27 12.65
C ARG A 88 33.85 -22.51 11.73
N ALA A 89 33.27 -22.38 10.55
CA ALA A 89 33.13 -23.49 9.61
C ALA A 89 34.39 -23.75 8.77
N TYR A 90 35.07 -22.70 8.30
CA TYR A 90 36.09 -22.80 7.25
C TYR A 90 37.41 -22.08 7.55
N GLY A 91 37.58 -21.52 8.76
CA GLY A 91 38.74 -20.67 9.08
C GLY A 91 40.10 -21.34 8.86
N SER A 92 40.21 -22.66 9.00
CA SER A 92 41.46 -23.41 8.79
C SER A 92 41.75 -23.80 7.33
N SER A 93 40.73 -23.81 6.46
CA SER A 93 40.84 -24.28 5.06
C SER A 93 40.71 -23.16 4.04
N VAL A 94 40.30 -21.97 4.48
CA VAL A 94 39.98 -20.84 3.61
C VAL A 94 41.17 -20.34 2.79
N ASP A 95 42.41 -20.40 3.28
CA ASP A 95 43.58 -19.85 2.57
C ASP A 95 43.91 -20.57 1.25
N ARG A 96 43.56 -21.86 1.14
CA ARG A 96 43.84 -22.70 -0.04
C ARG A 96 42.60 -22.98 -0.90
N ALA A 97 41.44 -22.48 -0.49
CA ALA A 97 40.19 -22.75 -1.16
C ALA A 97 40.14 -22.18 -2.60
N LEU A 98 39.48 -22.91 -3.48
CA LEU A 98 39.21 -22.51 -4.87
C LEU A 98 38.00 -21.57 -4.94
N ALA A 99 37.81 -20.93 -6.09
CA ALA A 99 36.62 -20.14 -6.36
C ALA A 99 35.35 -21.00 -6.17
N TYR A 100 34.36 -20.43 -5.50
CA TYR A 100 33.07 -21.03 -5.18
C TYR A 100 33.13 -22.31 -4.35
N ALA A 101 34.28 -22.64 -3.74
CA ALA A 101 34.48 -23.90 -3.02
C ALA A 101 33.50 -24.09 -1.84
N MET A 102 32.98 -23.00 -1.26
CA MET A 102 32.04 -23.02 -0.14
C MET A 102 30.62 -22.64 -0.54
N ASN A 103 30.37 -22.43 -1.83
CA ASN A 103 29.09 -21.89 -2.30
C ASN A 103 27.93 -22.85 -2.04
N THR A 104 28.12 -24.15 -2.29
CA THR A 104 27.07 -25.18 -2.14
C THR A 104 26.46 -25.20 -0.74
N GLU A 105 27.29 -25.11 0.30
CA GLU A 105 26.84 -25.19 1.69
C GLU A 105 26.52 -23.80 2.26
N PHE A 106 27.43 -22.85 2.09
CA PHE A 106 27.34 -21.58 2.81
C PHE A 106 26.40 -20.57 2.14
N SER A 107 26.07 -20.71 0.86
CA SER A 107 25.07 -19.84 0.21
C SER A 107 23.70 -19.95 0.87
N GLN A 108 23.34 -21.11 1.41
CA GLN A 108 22.09 -21.30 2.16
C GLN A 108 22.11 -20.55 3.49
N VAL A 109 23.27 -20.49 4.16
CA VAL A 109 23.47 -19.70 5.37
C VAL A 109 23.32 -18.22 5.05
N LEU A 110 23.92 -17.74 3.95
CA LEU A 110 23.75 -16.37 3.46
C LEU A 110 22.27 -16.07 3.22
N ALA A 111 21.54 -16.94 2.51
CA ALA A 111 20.12 -16.77 2.22
C ALA A 111 19.27 -16.66 3.50
N SER A 112 19.48 -17.58 4.45
CA SER A 112 18.75 -17.62 5.72
C SER A 112 18.99 -16.37 6.55
N GLU A 113 20.25 -15.95 6.72
CA GLU A 113 20.56 -14.76 7.51
C GLU A 113 20.16 -13.48 6.78
N MET A 114 20.30 -13.39 5.45
CA MET A 114 19.81 -12.24 4.68
C MET A 114 18.31 -12.05 4.91
N LYS A 115 17.52 -13.13 4.86
CA LYS A 115 16.07 -13.07 5.17
C LYS A 115 15.81 -12.62 6.60
N ARG A 116 16.46 -13.25 7.58
CA ARG A 116 16.30 -12.94 9.01
C ARG A 116 16.61 -11.47 9.32
N TYR A 117 17.75 -10.98 8.84
CA TYR A 117 18.20 -9.60 9.00
C TYR A 117 17.48 -8.62 8.08
N SER A 118 16.56 -9.06 7.21
CA SER A 118 15.70 -8.18 6.41
C SER A 118 14.29 -8.03 6.96
N GLU A 119 13.79 -9.05 7.68
CA GLU A 119 12.38 -9.18 8.07
C GLU A 119 12.13 -9.14 9.59
N SER A 120 13.10 -9.49 10.44
CA SER A 120 12.88 -9.58 11.90
C SER A 120 12.79 -8.20 12.57
N ARG A 121 11.72 -7.99 13.36
CA ARG A 121 11.50 -6.78 14.18
C ARG A 121 12.33 -6.75 15.48
N GLU A 122 12.73 -7.92 15.99
CA GLU A 122 13.59 -8.01 17.19
C GLU A 122 15.00 -7.49 16.90
N ILE A 123 15.45 -7.63 15.65
CA ILE A 123 16.74 -7.10 15.21
C ILE A 123 16.69 -5.57 15.13
N ASP A 124 15.52 -4.95 14.89
CA ASP A 124 15.39 -3.49 14.87
C ASP A 124 15.59 -2.88 16.26
N THR A 125 15.06 -3.50 17.31
CA THR A 125 15.29 -3.04 18.69
C THR A 125 16.75 -3.23 19.10
N ILE A 126 17.35 -4.38 18.76
CA ILE A 126 18.77 -4.66 19.02
C ILE A 126 19.67 -3.71 18.23
N SER A 127 19.39 -3.46 16.95
CA SER A 127 20.17 -2.56 16.09
C SER A 127 20.12 -1.12 16.59
N ARG A 128 18.97 -0.67 17.09
CA ARG A 128 18.82 0.67 17.67
C ARG A 128 19.60 0.85 18.97
N VAL A 129 19.69 -0.20 19.79
CA VAL A 129 20.49 -0.21 21.03
C VAL A 129 21.99 -0.40 20.74
N HIS A 130 22.34 -1.24 19.76
CA HIS A 130 23.74 -1.51 19.38
C HIS A 130 24.33 -0.44 18.45
N GLY A 131 23.49 0.36 17.78
CA GLY A 131 23.92 1.50 16.95
C GLY A 131 24.62 2.60 17.75
N GLU A 132 24.46 2.61 19.07
CA GLU A 132 25.17 3.52 19.99
C GLU A 132 26.56 3.01 20.41
N LEU A 133 26.93 1.76 20.07
CA LEU A 133 28.26 1.20 20.37
C LEU A 133 29.35 1.85 19.50
N ASP A 134 30.46 2.24 20.13
CA ASP A 134 31.56 2.98 19.51
C ASP A 134 32.23 2.27 18.32
N GLU A 135 32.08 0.95 18.19
CA GLU A 135 32.60 0.18 17.05
C GLU A 135 31.92 0.51 15.71
N LEU A 136 30.65 0.91 15.70
CA LEU A 136 29.91 1.25 14.48
C LEU A 136 30.03 2.74 14.12
N LYS A 137 30.24 3.62 15.11
CA LYS A 137 30.37 5.07 14.92
C LYS A 137 31.56 5.47 14.04
N ASN A 138 32.63 4.68 14.07
CA ASN A 138 33.86 4.95 13.34
C ASN A 138 33.89 4.39 11.90
N ILE A 139 32.78 3.80 11.43
CA ILE A 139 32.70 3.26 10.07
C ILE A 139 32.45 4.39 9.08
N MET A 140 33.49 4.74 8.32
CA MET A 140 33.43 5.77 7.29
C MET A 140 32.52 5.36 6.13
N VAL A 141 31.81 6.35 5.56
CA VAL A 141 31.10 6.22 4.29
C VAL A 141 31.90 6.94 3.22
N LYS A 142 32.20 6.28 2.10
CA LYS A 142 32.87 6.90 0.95
C LYS A 142 31.95 6.80 -0.27
N ASN A 143 31.79 7.90 -0.99
CA ASN A 143 31.12 7.87 -2.28
C ASN A 143 32.09 7.30 -3.35
N ILE A 144 31.57 6.43 -4.22
CA ILE A 144 32.33 5.76 -5.27
C ILE A 144 32.16 6.42 -6.66
N ASP A 145 31.44 7.56 -6.78
CA ASP A 145 31.14 8.29 -8.03
C ASP A 145 32.33 8.57 -8.97
N ASN A 146 33.57 8.60 -8.45
CA ASN A 146 34.80 8.84 -9.24
C ASN A 146 35.49 7.57 -9.78
N VAL A 147 34.83 6.41 -9.87
CA VAL A 147 35.42 5.21 -10.52
C VAL A 147 35.29 5.29 -12.04
N ALA A 148 36.02 6.21 -12.67
CA ALA A 148 36.37 6.04 -14.07
C ALA A 148 37.54 5.05 -14.15
N MET A 149 37.27 3.74 -14.11
CA MET A 149 38.27 2.73 -14.50
C MET A 149 37.89 2.17 -15.87
N ARG A 150 38.70 2.49 -16.89
CA ARG A 150 38.58 2.02 -18.28
C ARG A 150 37.30 2.40 -19.05
N GLY A 151 36.64 3.49 -18.68
CA GLY A 151 35.59 4.10 -19.52
C GLY A 151 34.19 3.48 -19.43
N GLU A 152 33.96 2.50 -18.55
CA GLU A 152 32.63 1.98 -18.27
C GLU A 152 32.06 2.60 -16.99
N ARG A 153 30.86 3.18 -17.07
CA ARG A 153 30.14 3.72 -15.92
C ARG A 153 29.60 2.54 -15.11
N LEU A 154 29.96 2.46 -13.82
CA LEU A 154 29.38 1.48 -12.91
C LEU A 154 27.90 1.81 -12.71
N GLU A 155 26.99 0.92 -13.10
CA GLU A 155 25.56 1.03 -12.86
C GLU A 155 25.06 -0.30 -12.29
N LEU A 156 24.49 -0.27 -11.07
CA LEU A 156 23.92 -1.47 -10.45
C LEU A 156 22.50 -1.67 -10.98
N LEU A 157 22.31 -2.73 -11.74
CA LEU A 157 21.04 -3.17 -12.30
C LEU A 157 20.43 -4.23 -11.40
N VAL A 158 19.27 -3.93 -10.81
CA VAL A 158 18.53 -4.85 -9.93
C VAL A 158 17.14 -5.10 -10.50
N ASN A 159 16.82 -6.35 -10.81
CA ASN A 159 15.50 -6.76 -11.26
C ASN A 159 14.65 -7.17 -10.05
N LYS A 160 13.86 -6.23 -9.52
CA LYS A 160 12.97 -6.45 -8.35
C LYS A 160 11.74 -7.35 -8.66
N THR A 161 11.63 -7.91 -9.88
CA THR A 161 10.43 -8.61 -10.38
C THR A 161 10.40 -10.11 -10.09
N GLU A 162 11.53 -10.75 -9.77
CA GLU A 162 11.63 -12.23 -9.68
C GLU A 162 11.10 -12.86 -8.37
N ASN A 163 10.76 -12.07 -7.35
CA ASN A 163 10.28 -12.62 -6.06
C ASN A 163 8.81 -13.12 -6.08
N LEU A 164 8.13 -13.08 -7.23
CA LEU A 164 6.71 -13.49 -7.34
C LEU A 164 6.49 -14.96 -7.76
N SER A 165 7.46 -15.67 -8.35
CA SER A 165 7.18 -17.01 -8.93
C SER A 165 7.43 -18.18 -7.97
N ALA A 166 8.45 -18.10 -7.12
CA ALA A 166 8.90 -19.22 -6.26
C ALA A 166 7.96 -19.56 -5.09
N ASN A 167 7.11 -18.62 -4.66
CA ASN A 167 6.15 -18.81 -3.57
C ASN A 167 4.91 -19.64 -3.96
N SER A 168 4.69 -19.89 -5.25
CA SER A 168 3.50 -20.59 -5.76
C SER A 168 3.58 -22.12 -5.60
N VAL A 169 4.79 -22.68 -5.59
CA VAL A 169 4.99 -24.15 -5.63
C VAL A 169 5.00 -24.77 -4.22
N THR A 170 5.52 -24.08 -3.21
CA THR A 170 5.49 -24.50 -1.79
C THR A 170 4.09 -24.42 -1.18
N PHE A 171 3.21 -23.54 -1.70
CA PHE A 171 1.81 -23.44 -1.29
C PHE A 171 1.01 -24.73 -1.56
N ARG A 172 1.34 -25.46 -2.63
CA ARG A 172 0.63 -26.69 -3.04
C ARG A 172 0.85 -27.88 -2.08
N LYS A 173 1.96 -27.92 -1.35
CA LYS A 173 2.29 -29.04 -0.44
C LYS A 173 1.72 -28.85 0.98
N THR A 174 1.60 -27.61 1.47
CA THR A 174 1.11 -27.32 2.83
C THR A 174 -0.41 -27.44 2.96
N SER A 175 -1.17 -27.21 1.88
CA SER A 175 -2.65 -27.24 1.89
C SER A 175 -3.27 -28.59 2.27
N ARG A 176 -2.61 -29.73 1.99
CA ARG A 176 -3.17 -31.06 2.26
C ARG A 176 -3.06 -31.49 3.74
N ASN A 177 -2.08 -30.97 4.47
CA ASN A 177 -1.92 -31.23 5.91
C ASN A 177 -2.75 -30.25 6.77
N LEU A 178 -2.96 -29.02 6.29
CA LEU A 178 -3.84 -28.01 6.91
C LEU A 178 -5.31 -28.45 6.93
N ALA A 179 -5.80 -29.16 5.91
CA ALA A 179 -7.18 -29.63 5.84
C ALA A 179 -7.58 -30.55 7.01
N ARG A 180 -6.67 -31.43 7.47
CA ARG A 180 -6.92 -32.32 8.61
C ARG A 180 -6.84 -31.60 9.96
N SER A 181 -6.05 -30.54 10.07
CA SER A 181 -5.97 -29.69 11.27
C SER A 181 -7.15 -28.70 11.39
N MET A 182 -7.66 -28.19 10.26
CA MET A 182 -8.81 -27.29 10.21
C MET A 182 -10.10 -27.95 10.71
N PHE A 183 -10.29 -29.26 10.46
CA PHE A 183 -11.48 -29.98 10.93
C PHE A 183 -11.63 -29.95 12.46
N TRP A 184 -10.53 -30.17 13.20
CA TRP A 184 -10.54 -30.15 14.68
C TRP A 184 -10.61 -28.73 15.26
N LYS A 185 -10.18 -27.70 14.52
CA LYS A 185 -10.34 -26.29 14.91
C LYS A 185 -11.77 -25.80 14.71
N ASN A 186 -12.46 -26.28 13.67
CA ASN A 186 -13.86 -25.92 13.39
C ASN A 186 -14.81 -26.43 14.47
N VAL A 187 -14.59 -27.63 15.02
CA VAL A 187 -15.41 -28.16 16.14
C VAL A 187 -15.28 -27.29 17.39
N LYS A 188 -14.07 -26.84 17.73
CA LYS A 188 -13.84 -25.93 18.87
C LYS A 188 -14.43 -24.53 18.63
N LEU A 189 -14.43 -24.06 17.39
CA LEU A 189 -15.04 -22.79 17.00
C LEU A 189 -16.57 -22.81 17.13
N TYR A 190 -17.24 -23.91 16.76
CA TYR A 190 -18.71 -24.01 16.89
C TYR A 190 -19.20 -23.94 18.34
N VAL A 191 -18.43 -24.49 19.30
CA VAL A 191 -18.76 -24.39 20.74
C VAL A 191 -18.61 -22.96 21.25
N ILE A 192 -17.57 -22.24 20.80
CA ILE A 192 -17.35 -20.83 21.17
C ILE A 192 -18.43 -19.92 20.56
N ILE A 193 -18.86 -20.19 19.33
CA ILE A 193 -19.97 -19.45 18.68
C ILE A 193 -21.28 -19.64 19.46
N GLY A 194 -21.56 -20.85 19.97
CA GLY A 194 -22.74 -21.10 20.80
C GLY A 194 -22.79 -20.23 22.06
N VAL A 195 -21.66 -20.05 22.74
CA VAL A 195 -21.55 -19.19 23.93
C VAL A 195 -21.66 -17.70 23.58
N ILE A 196 -21.14 -17.29 22.42
CA ILE A 196 -21.25 -15.90 21.94
C ILE A 196 -22.69 -15.54 21.57
N ILE A 197 -23.47 -16.48 21.03
CA ILE A 197 -24.88 -16.26 20.69
C ILE A 197 -25.71 -16.02 21.97
N THR A 198 -25.47 -16.78 23.03
CA THR A 198 -26.15 -16.59 24.32
C THR A 198 -25.78 -15.27 25.01
N VAL A 199 -24.57 -14.75 24.76
CA VAL A 199 -24.14 -13.43 25.28
C VAL A 199 -24.63 -12.29 24.38
N ARG A 200 -24.88 -12.53 23.09
CA ARG A 200 -25.39 -11.53 22.14
C ARG A 200 -26.83 -11.12 22.40
N GLU A 201 -27.63 -11.96 23.04
CA GLU A 201 -29.02 -11.65 23.37
C GLU A 201 -29.16 -10.60 24.49
N GLU A 202 -28.12 -10.39 25.31
CA GLU A 202 -28.11 -9.38 26.38
C GLU A 202 -27.31 -8.09 26.04
N VAL A 203 -26.55 -8.06 24.94
CA VAL A 203 -25.64 -6.93 24.60
C VAL A 203 -26.09 -6.14 23.36
N ALA A 204 -27.18 -6.54 22.70
CA ALA A 204 -27.66 -5.91 21.47
C ALA A 204 -28.21 -4.48 21.63
N ASP A 205 -28.46 -4.00 22.86
CA ASP A 205 -29.10 -2.70 23.10
C ASP A 205 -28.12 -1.50 23.31
N VAL A 206 -26.79 -1.66 23.19
CA VAL A 206 -25.84 -0.62 23.67
C VAL A 206 -24.80 -0.10 22.65
N VAL A 207 -24.79 -0.49 21.37
CA VAL A 207 -23.84 0.14 20.42
C VAL A 207 -24.49 0.51 19.07
N ASN A 208 -25.17 1.65 19.05
CA ASN A 208 -25.48 2.41 17.83
C ASN A 208 -24.16 2.91 17.20
N MET A 209 -23.61 2.17 16.24
CA MET A 209 -22.60 2.68 15.32
C MET A 209 -23.31 3.41 14.18
N ALA A 210 -23.11 4.73 14.08
CA ALA A 210 -23.75 5.65 13.12
C ALA A 210 -24.10 5.04 11.75
N ASP A 211 -25.38 5.09 11.39
CA ASP A 211 -25.90 4.77 10.06
C ASP A 211 -25.41 5.81 9.04
N ILE A 212 -24.95 5.35 7.87
CA ILE A 212 -24.59 6.23 6.76
C ILE A 212 -25.77 6.24 5.80
N LYS A 213 -26.27 7.44 5.49
CA LYS A 213 -27.36 7.64 4.54
C LYS A 213 -26.89 8.50 3.38
N PHE A 214 -27.14 8.05 2.14
CA PHE A 214 -26.86 8.81 0.93
C PHE A 214 -28.15 9.40 0.37
N CYS A 215 -28.12 10.67 0.01
CA CYS A 215 -29.20 11.27 -0.76
C CYS A 215 -29.22 10.74 -2.20
N ALA A 216 -30.36 10.89 -2.87
CA ALA A 216 -30.51 10.45 -4.25
C ALA A 216 -29.53 11.13 -5.21
N ARG A 217 -29.27 12.44 -5.01
CA ARG A 217 -28.33 13.23 -5.83
C ARG A 217 -26.90 12.67 -5.79
N ALA A 218 -26.37 12.41 -4.60
CA ALA A 218 -25.04 11.84 -4.43
C ALA A 218 -24.94 10.48 -5.11
N TYR A 219 -25.93 9.60 -4.86
CA TYR A 219 -25.96 8.28 -5.46
C TYR A 219 -26.04 8.31 -6.99
N CYS A 220 -26.96 9.10 -7.55
CA CYS A 220 -27.16 9.20 -9.00
C CYS A 220 -25.91 9.75 -9.69
N LYS A 221 -25.29 10.81 -9.18
CA LYS A 221 -24.06 11.36 -9.76
C LYS A 221 -22.91 10.35 -9.78
N MET A 222 -22.71 9.60 -8.69
CA MET A 222 -21.70 8.55 -8.65
C MET A 222 -21.94 7.47 -9.73
N MET A 223 -23.18 7.01 -9.87
CA MET A 223 -23.56 6.01 -10.87
C MET A 223 -23.42 6.54 -12.30
N LEU A 224 -23.85 7.78 -12.55
CA LEU A 224 -23.72 8.43 -13.85
C LEU A 224 -22.25 8.68 -14.21
N HIS A 225 -21.40 9.03 -13.24
CA HIS A 225 -19.97 9.19 -13.48
C HIS A 225 -19.32 7.87 -13.92
N ALA A 226 -19.63 6.78 -13.23
CA ALA A 226 -19.14 5.44 -13.60
C ALA A 226 -19.68 5.00 -14.98
N ALA A 227 -20.93 5.35 -15.30
CA ALA A 227 -21.52 5.05 -16.61
C ALA A 227 -20.91 5.85 -17.76
N LYS A 228 -20.49 7.10 -17.50
CA LYS A 228 -19.88 7.98 -18.51
C LYS A 228 -18.54 7.43 -18.98
N TYR A 229 -17.75 6.86 -18.06
CA TYR A 229 -16.43 6.29 -18.36
C TYR A 229 -16.30 4.84 -17.88
N PRO A 230 -16.96 3.88 -18.55
CA PRO A 230 -17.01 2.49 -18.09
C PRO A 230 -15.69 1.72 -18.28
N HIS A 231 -14.72 2.32 -19.01
CA HIS A 231 -13.47 1.69 -19.42
C HIS A 231 -12.25 2.21 -18.65
N CYS A 232 -12.44 3.11 -17.69
CA CYS A 232 -11.35 3.65 -16.88
C CYS A 232 -11.77 3.75 -15.41
N ALA A 233 -10.78 3.93 -14.55
CA ALA A 233 -11.05 4.24 -13.15
C ALA A 233 -11.47 5.71 -13.01
N ILE A 234 -12.40 5.95 -12.09
CA ILE A 234 -12.93 7.30 -11.82
C ILE A 234 -12.88 7.60 -10.33
N ASN A 235 -12.85 8.89 -9.97
CA ASN A 235 -12.95 9.31 -8.60
C ASN A 235 -13.82 10.56 -8.39
N GLY A 236 -14.11 10.84 -7.12
CA GLY A 236 -14.71 12.09 -6.73
C GLY A 236 -14.82 12.25 -5.23
N VAL A 237 -15.39 13.37 -4.80
CA VAL A 237 -15.58 13.69 -3.38
C VAL A 237 -17.05 13.71 -3.01
N LEU A 238 -17.30 13.49 -1.72
CA LEU A 238 -18.63 13.46 -1.13
C LEU A 238 -18.79 14.64 -0.18
N LEU A 239 -19.94 15.29 -0.24
CA LEU A 239 -20.31 16.41 0.61
C LEU A 239 -21.36 15.98 1.63
N ALA A 240 -21.23 16.47 2.85
CA ALA A 240 -22.26 16.37 3.89
C ALA A 240 -22.61 17.76 4.44
N GLU A 241 -23.75 17.88 5.09
CA GLU A 241 -24.07 19.08 5.86
C GLU A 241 -23.11 19.27 7.03
N GLU A 242 -22.67 20.51 7.25
CA GLU A 242 -21.86 20.89 8.40
C GLU A 242 -22.66 20.68 9.69
N GLN A 243 -22.39 19.59 10.41
CA GLN A 243 -23.07 19.31 11.67
C GLN A 243 -22.59 20.27 12.78
N LYS A 244 -23.27 21.41 12.93
CA LYS A 244 -23.11 22.28 14.10
C LYS A 244 -23.95 21.74 15.27
N CYS A 245 -23.45 20.81 16.12
CA CYS A 245 -24.06 20.66 17.45
C CYS A 245 -23.29 19.88 18.53
N LYS A 246 -23.28 20.50 19.72
CA LYS A 246 -22.60 20.30 21.02
C LYS A 246 -22.93 19.03 21.84
N ASP A 247 -23.47 17.95 21.28
CA ASP A 247 -23.90 16.79 22.08
C ASP A 247 -23.43 15.44 21.53
N GLU A 248 -22.42 14.86 22.20
CA GLU A 248 -21.70 13.62 21.85
C GLU A 248 -22.46 12.31 22.18
N LYS A 249 -23.66 12.37 22.78
CA LYS A 249 -24.33 11.18 23.37
C LYS A 249 -25.43 10.52 22.53
N LYS A 250 -25.75 11.02 21.33
CA LYS A 250 -26.55 10.26 20.36
C LYS A 250 -25.63 9.93 19.19
N GLY A 251 -25.44 8.65 18.87
CA GLY A 251 -24.75 8.25 17.65
C GLY A 251 -25.50 8.87 16.45
N ARG A 252 -24.96 9.95 15.89
CA ARG A 252 -25.58 10.67 14.78
C ARG A 252 -25.15 10.01 13.50
N GLY A 253 -26.11 9.56 12.71
CA GLY A 253 -25.86 9.06 11.36
C GLY A 253 -25.20 10.13 10.48
N LEU A 254 -24.36 9.70 9.54
CA LEU A 254 -23.75 10.56 8.55
C LEU A 254 -24.67 10.65 7.34
N TYR A 255 -25.07 11.88 6.96
CA TYR A 255 -25.88 12.11 5.77
C TYR A 255 -25.03 12.73 4.66
N ILE A 256 -24.86 12.00 3.55
CA ILE A 256 -24.15 12.46 2.36
C ILE A 256 -25.15 13.14 1.43
N CYS A 257 -24.97 14.45 1.22
CA CYS A 257 -25.90 15.33 0.53
C CYS A 257 -25.55 15.55 -0.95
N ASP A 258 -24.30 15.36 -1.35
CA ASP A 258 -23.91 15.47 -2.76
C ASP A 258 -22.63 14.69 -3.06
N ALA A 259 -22.38 14.44 -4.34
CA ALA A 259 -21.14 13.91 -4.86
C ALA A 259 -20.62 14.81 -5.98
N ILE A 260 -19.32 15.07 -6.01
CA ILE A 260 -18.66 15.85 -7.07
C ILE A 260 -17.72 14.94 -7.83
N PRO A 261 -18.02 14.62 -9.11
CA PRO A 261 -17.10 13.96 -10.04
C PRO A 261 -15.80 14.76 -10.21
N LEU A 262 -14.66 14.10 -9.99
CA LEU A 262 -13.36 14.72 -10.13
C LEU A 262 -12.69 14.32 -11.45
N PHE A 263 -12.08 13.13 -11.52
CA PHE A 263 -11.20 12.77 -12.61
C PHE A 263 -11.51 11.39 -13.19
N HIS A 264 -11.16 11.21 -14.47
CA HIS A 264 -11.26 9.96 -15.23
C HIS A 264 -10.01 9.69 -16.09
N HIS A 265 -9.17 10.70 -16.38
CA HIS A 265 -7.92 10.50 -17.14
C HIS A 265 -6.72 10.15 -16.25
N CYS A 266 -6.53 10.89 -15.15
CA CYS A 266 -5.31 10.85 -14.35
C CYS A 266 -5.59 11.07 -12.86
N LEU A 267 -6.07 10.02 -12.20
CA LEU A 267 -6.46 10.03 -10.78
C LEU A 267 -5.30 10.38 -9.80
N GLN A 268 -4.05 10.31 -10.26
CA GLN A 268 -2.84 10.37 -9.42
C GLN A 268 -2.12 11.73 -9.46
N VAL A 269 -2.62 12.71 -10.23
CA VAL A 269 -1.93 14.00 -10.42
C VAL A 269 -2.28 14.96 -9.28
N THR A 270 -1.36 15.08 -8.32
CA THR A 270 -1.54 15.88 -7.09
C THR A 270 -1.92 17.34 -7.33
N PRO A 271 -1.31 18.09 -8.28
CA PRO A 271 -1.65 19.51 -8.49
C PRO A 271 -3.12 19.74 -8.89
N MET A 272 -3.66 18.90 -9.77
CA MET A 272 -5.05 19.05 -10.23
C MET A 272 -6.03 18.69 -9.11
N ALA A 273 -5.72 17.66 -8.33
CA ALA A 273 -6.49 17.30 -7.15
C ALA A 273 -6.48 18.41 -6.09
N GLU A 274 -5.33 19.07 -5.85
CA GLU A 274 -5.24 20.19 -4.90
C GLU A 274 -6.11 21.38 -5.32
N ILE A 275 -6.08 21.75 -6.61
CA ILE A 275 -6.91 22.83 -7.15
C ILE A 275 -8.39 22.48 -7.00
N ALA A 276 -8.78 21.27 -7.42
CA ALA A 276 -10.16 20.81 -7.33
C ALA A 276 -10.67 20.81 -5.89
N LEU A 277 -9.93 20.20 -4.97
CA LEU A 277 -10.30 20.13 -3.56
C LEU A 277 -10.41 21.52 -2.95
N THR A 278 -9.51 22.46 -3.29
CA THR A 278 -9.56 23.84 -2.79
C THR A 278 -10.81 24.58 -3.28
N GLN A 279 -11.15 24.45 -4.57
CA GLN A 279 -12.36 25.07 -5.13
C GLN A 279 -13.63 24.48 -4.53
N ILE A 280 -13.68 23.16 -4.40
CA ILE A 280 -14.81 22.44 -3.83
C ILE A 280 -14.99 22.78 -2.35
N ASP A 281 -13.91 22.83 -1.57
CA ASP A 281 -13.95 23.17 -0.15
C ASP A 281 -14.45 24.60 0.08
N HIS A 282 -14.01 25.55 -0.75
CA HIS A 282 -14.53 26.91 -0.73
C HIS A 282 -16.03 26.95 -1.04
N MET A 283 -16.47 26.28 -2.11
CA MET A 283 -17.87 26.20 -2.49
C MET A 283 -18.72 25.54 -1.40
N ALA A 284 -18.26 24.42 -0.85
CA ALA A 284 -18.94 23.67 0.20
C ALA A 284 -19.12 24.56 1.44
N SER A 285 -18.06 25.24 1.87
CA SER A 285 -18.09 26.16 3.02
C SER A 285 -19.11 27.29 2.84
N THR A 286 -19.23 27.87 1.64
CA THR A 286 -20.24 28.92 1.36
C THR A 286 -21.68 28.41 1.40
N SER A 287 -21.87 27.10 1.21
CA SER A 287 -23.18 26.43 1.19
C SER A 287 -23.52 25.71 2.49
N GLY A 288 -22.69 25.83 3.54
CA GLY A 288 -22.88 25.11 4.80
C GLY A 288 -22.62 23.60 4.70
N LEU A 289 -21.83 23.18 3.72
CA LEU A 289 -21.42 21.80 3.49
C LEU A 289 -19.95 21.62 3.84
N VAL A 290 -19.56 20.37 4.10
CA VAL A 290 -18.18 19.96 4.35
C VAL A 290 -17.79 18.77 3.46
N LEU A 291 -16.49 18.68 3.15
CA LEU A 291 -15.91 17.49 2.55
C LEU A 291 -16.00 16.32 3.55
N ALA A 292 -16.86 15.35 3.25
CA ALA A 292 -17.20 14.26 4.15
C ALA A 292 -16.73 12.88 3.66
N GLY A 293 -16.20 12.81 2.44
CA GLY A 293 -15.69 11.55 1.94
C GLY A 293 -15.13 11.61 0.53
N TYR A 294 -14.69 10.44 0.08
CA TYR A 294 -14.12 10.21 -1.23
C TYR A 294 -14.75 8.95 -1.83
N TYR A 295 -15.00 8.96 -3.14
CA TYR A 295 -15.48 7.79 -3.84
C TYR A 295 -14.56 7.42 -5.01
N LEU A 296 -14.54 6.13 -5.34
CA LEU A 296 -13.83 5.59 -6.49
C LEU A 296 -14.61 4.46 -7.18
N ALA A 297 -14.37 4.30 -8.47
CA ALA A 297 -14.67 3.06 -9.19
C ALA A 297 -13.38 2.60 -9.87
N ASN A 298 -13.03 1.33 -9.68
CA ASN A 298 -11.86 0.74 -10.33
C ASN A 298 -12.18 0.35 -11.78
N GLU A 299 -11.17 0.36 -12.65
CA GLU A 299 -11.30 -0.08 -14.04
C GLU A 299 -11.70 -1.56 -14.14
N ASN A 300 -11.11 -2.40 -13.28
CA ASN A 300 -11.41 -3.82 -13.28
C ASN A 300 -12.68 -4.11 -12.48
N ILE A 301 -13.67 -4.70 -13.14
CA ILE A 301 -14.98 -5.05 -12.55
C ILE A 301 -14.86 -5.89 -11.27
N LYS A 302 -13.83 -6.75 -11.15
CA LYS A 302 -13.65 -7.63 -9.97
C LYS A 302 -12.82 -6.99 -8.86
N ASP A 303 -12.19 -5.86 -9.13
CA ASP A 303 -11.30 -5.21 -8.18
C ASP A 303 -12.10 -4.36 -7.19
N LEU A 304 -12.17 -4.84 -5.96
CA LEU A 304 -12.74 -4.08 -4.84
C LEU A 304 -11.69 -3.57 -3.85
N SER A 305 -10.45 -3.48 -4.28
CA SER A 305 -9.40 -2.88 -3.47
C SER A 305 -9.50 -1.36 -3.50
N TYR A 306 -9.09 -0.75 -2.39
CA TYR A 306 -8.90 0.69 -2.33
C TYR A 306 -7.53 1.04 -2.90
N GLU A 307 -7.49 1.85 -3.96
CA GLU A 307 -6.22 2.29 -4.55
C GLU A 307 -5.44 3.18 -3.56
N LYS A 308 -4.11 2.99 -3.47
CA LYS A 308 -3.25 3.69 -2.49
C LYS A 308 -3.31 5.21 -2.63
N CYS A 309 -3.39 5.74 -3.85
CA CYS A 309 -3.48 7.18 -4.09
C CYS A 309 -4.83 7.75 -3.64
N GLY A 310 -5.93 7.05 -3.94
CA GLY A 310 -7.26 7.42 -3.44
C GLY A 310 -7.37 7.37 -1.91
N GLN A 311 -6.70 6.41 -1.27
CA GLN A 311 -6.61 6.36 0.20
C GLN A 311 -5.94 7.59 0.79
N ARG A 312 -4.87 8.14 0.17
CA ARG A 312 -4.19 9.34 0.68
C ARG A 312 -5.10 10.57 0.68
N ILE A 313 -5.92 10.74 -0.36
CA ILE A 313 -6.91 11.83 -0.43
C ILE A 313 -7.97 11.62 0.65
N ALA A 314 -8.47 10.39 0.79
CA ALA A 314 -9.43 10.04 1.83
C ALA A 314 -8.87 10.27 3.24
N ASP A 315 -7.60 9.92 3.49
CA ASP A 315 -6.90 10.18 4.76
C ASP A 315 -6.82 11.69 5.03
N LYS A 316 -6.51 12.49 4.01
CA LYS A 316 -6.48 13.96 4.14
C LYS A 316 -7.86 14.55 4.46
N ILE A 317 -8.92 14.01 3.88
CA ILE A 317 -10.29 14.40 4.24
C ILE A 317 -10.60 13.97 5.68
N ALA A 318 -10.17 12.78 6.09
CA ALA A 318 -10.38 12.24 7.43
C ALA A 318 -9.65 13.02 8.54
N GLU A 319 -8.52 13.68 8.22
CA GLU A 319 -7.85 14.63 9.14
C GLU A 319 -8.75 15.81 9.50
N ASN A 320 -9.57 16.29 8.55
CA ASN A 320 -10.47 17.42 8.74
C ASN A 320 -11.88 16.99 9.19
N PHE A 321 -12.30 15.77 8.85
CA PHE A 321 -13.62 15.23 9.16
C PHE A 321 -13.52 13.80 9.71
N SER A 322 -13.57 13.67 11.04
CA SER A 322 -13.29 12.42 11.76
C SER A 322 -14.21 11.25 11.41
N SER A 323 -15.38 11.52 10.83
CA SER A 323 -16.36 10.52 10.41
C SER A 323 -16.34 10.27 8.89
N ALA A 324 -15.24 10.62 8.21
CA ALA A 324 -15.12 10.54 6.76
C ALA A 324 -15.42 9.14 6.20
N CYS A 325 -15.98 9.13 5.00
CA CYS A 325 -16.34 7.90 4.29
C CYS A 325 -15.52 7.71 3.03
N LEU A 326 -15.12 6.45 2.80
CA LEU A 326 -14.46 5.99 1.60
C LEU A 326 -15.40 5.02 0.90
N VAL A 327 -15.91 5.42 -0.25
CA VAL A 327 -16.91 4.67 -1.00
C VAL A 327 -16.29 4.08 -2.25
N LEU A 328 -16.53 2.80 -2.46
CA LEU A 328 -16.13 2.09 -3.66
C LEU A 328 -17.38 1.64 -4.39
N ILE A 329 -17.45 1.92 -5.69
CA ILE A 329 -18.53 1.44 -6.54
C ILE A 329 -18.26 -0.04 -6.89
N ASP A 330 -19.18 -0.93 -6.52
CA ASP A 330 -19.11 -2.36 -6.87
C ASP A 330 -19.65 -2.57 -8.28
N ASN A 331 -18.75 -2.49 -9.27
CA ASN A 331 -19.06 -2.65 -10.69
C ASN A 331 -19.75 -3.98 -11.02
N ARG A 332 -19.72 -5.00 -10.15
CA ARG A 332 -20.44 -6.28 -10.36
C ARG A 332 -21.93 -6.16 -10.09
N ARG A 333 -22.34 -5.16 -9.31
CA ARG A 333 -23.73 -4.87 -8.95
C ARG A 333 -24.29 -3.69 -9.74
N PHE A 334 -23.43 -3.02 -10.51
CA PHE A 334 -23.81 -1.91 -11.35
C PHE A 334 -24.53 -2.44 -12.60
N THR A 335 -25.85 -2.27 -12.63
CA THR A 335 -26.73 -2.69 -13.73
C THR A 335 -27.61 -1.52 -14.16
N LEU A 336 -28.14 -1.54 -15.39
CA LEU A 336 -29.01 -0.47 -15.88
C LEU A 336 -30.28 -0.30 -15.03
N ASP A 337 -30.77 -1.38 -14.43
CA ASP A 337 -32.00 -1.38 -13.62
C ASP A 337 -31.74 -1.09 -12.13
N MET A 338 -30.47 -1.02 -11.71
CA MET A 338 -30.04 -0.68 -10.34
C MET A 338 -30.79 -1.43 -9.23
N GLU A 339 -31.13 -2.71 -9.44
CA GLU A 339 -31.90 -3.53 -8.47
C GLU A 339 -31.25 -3.61 -7.08
N ASN A 340 -29.92 -3.61 -7.04
CA ASN A 340 -29.13 -3.68 -5.82
C ASN A 340 -28.27 -2.42 -5.67
N MET A 341 -28.09 -1.96 -4.41
CA MET A 341 -27.12 -0.92 -4.11
C MET A 341 -25.71 -1.39 -4.50
N ALA A 342 -25.06 -0.60 -5.36
CA ALA A 342 -23.73 -0.87 -5.90
C ALA A 342 -22.62 -0.15 -5.12
N LEU A 343 -22.76 0.01 -3.80
CA LEU A 343 -21.77 0.69 -2.95
C LEU A 343 -21.14 -0.25 -1.92
N CYS A 344 -19.83 -0.12 -1.75
CA CYS A 344 -19.05 -0.67 -0.65
C CYS A 344 -18.47 0.50 0.15
N VAL A 345 -18.90 0.68 1.40
CA VAL A 345 -18.54 1.85 2.21
C VAL A 345 -17.62 1.45 3.35
N SER A 346 -16.53 2.19 3.52
CA SER A 346 -15.71 2.17 4.73
C SER A 346 -15.81 3.52 5.44
N GLN A 347 -15.84 3.52 6.76
CA GLN A 347 -15.80 4.74 7.56
C GLN A 347 -14.48 4.81 8.32
N PHE A 348 -13.93 6.02 8.42
CA PHE A 348 -12.76 6.27 9.24
C PHE A 348 -13.17 6.28 10.72
N VAL A 349 -12.61 5.35 11.51
CA VAL A 349 -12.89 5.23 12.94
C VAL A 349 -11.60 4.80 13.65
N ASP A 350 -11.19 5.54 14.67
CA ASP A 350 -9.97 5.29 15.47
C ASP A 350 -8.68 5.20 14.63
N GLY A 351 -8.52 6.09 13.64
CA GLY A 351 -7.31 6.14 12.81
C GLY A 351 -7.22 5.05 11.74
N LYS A 352 -8.30 4.29 11.52
CA LYS A 352 -8.35 3.22 10.51
C LYS A 352 -9.67 3.22 9.75
N TRP A 353 -9.60 2.87 8.47
CA TRP A 353 -10.77 2.59 7.63
C TRP A 353 -11.38 1.24 8.03
N LYS A 354 -12.62 1.25 8.50
CA LYS A 354 -13.37 0.04 8.85
C LYS A 354 -14.53 -0.13 7.86
N PRO A 355 -14.68 -1.29 7.20
CA PRO A 355 -15.80 -1.55 6.31
C PRO A 355 -17.11 -1.56 7.10
N LYS A 356 -18.15 -0.94 6.53
CA LYS A 356 -19.50 -0.90 7.10
C LYS A 356 -20.34 -2.06 6.60
N GLU A 357 -21.18 -2.60 7.48
CA GLU A 357 -22.17 -3.60 7.09
C GLU A 357 -23.25 -2.97 6.23
N LYS A 358 -23.81 -3.72 5.28
CA LYS A 358 -24.85 -3.20 4.37
C LYS A 358 -26.11 -2.74 5.08
N SER A 359 -26.42 -3.31 6.25
CA SER A 359 -27.52 -2.90 7.13
C SER A 359 -27.36 -1.46 7.64
N SER A 360 -26.12 -1.01 7.81
CA SER A 360 -25.78 0.35 8.29
C SER A 360 -25.68 1.40 7.18
N ILE A 361 -25.95 1.01 5.93
CA ILE A 361 -25.87 1.88 4.76
C ILE A 361 -27.27 1.96 4.15
N SER A 362 -27.82 3.17 4.07
CA SER A 362 -29.13 3.41 3.49
C SER A 362 -29.06 4.43 2.36
N LEU A 363 -29.96 4.28 1.38
CA LEU A 363 -30.21 5.30 0.39
C LEU A 363 -31.53 6.00 0.74
N GLU A 364 -31.65 7.25 0.36
CA GLU A 364 -32.94 7.93 0.31
C GLU A 364 -33.92 7.16 -0.59
N SER A 365 -35.22 7.23 -0.27
CA SER A 365 -36.28 6.58 -1.04
C SER A 365 -36.16 6.90 -2.52
N ASN A 366 -36.46 5.93 -3.37
CA ASN A 366 -36.44 6.06 -4.84
C ASN A 366 -35.07 6.35 -5.48
N SER A 367 -33.96 6.42 -4.73
CA SER A 367 -32.62 6.69 -5.28
C SER A 367 -32.20 5.69 -6.36
N GLN A 368 -32.47 4.39 -6.15
CA GLN A 368 -32.13 3.34 -7.14
C GLN A 368 -32.99 3.45 -8.40
N SER A 369 -34.30 3.67 -8.24
CA SER A 369 -35.23 3.87 -9.36
C SER A 369 -34.87 5.11 -10.19
N ALA A 370 -34.55 6.21 -9.51
CA ALA A 370 -34.10 7.44 -10.16
C ALA A 370 -32.78 7.21 -10.93
N ALA A 371 -31.80 6.55 -10.32
CA ALA A 371 -30.54 6.21 -10.99
C ALA A 371 -30.78 5.34 -12.24
N ALA A 372 -31.62 4.30 -12.15
CA ALA A 372 -31.98 3.45 -13.29
C ALA A 372 -32.62 4.27 -14.43
N ALA A 373 -33.60 5.13 -14.12
CA ALA A 373 -34.27 5.97 -15.09
C ALA A 373 -33.31 6.94 -15.79
N LEU A 374 -32.37 7.55 -15.05
CA LEU A 374 -31.37 8.47 -15.59
C LEU A 374 -30.34 7.74 -16.48
N LEU A 375 -29.94 6.53 -16.09
CA LEU A 375 -29.05 5.67 -16.89
C LEU A 375 -29.70 5.25 -18.21
N GLN A 376 -30.96 4.81 -18.18
CA GLN A 376 -31.71 4.44 -19.38
C GLN A 376 -31.90 5.62 -20.34
N ARG A 377 -32.04 6.84 -19.80
CA ARG A 377 -32.11 8.09 -20.57
C ARG A 377 -30.74 8.61 -21.03
N ARG A 378 -29.64 7.94 -20.68
CA ARG A 378 -28.26 8.35 -20.97
C ARG A 378 -27.88 9.73 -20.45
N MET A 379 -28.44 10.13 -19.31
CA MET A 379 -28.11 11.42 -18.69
C MET A 379 -26.63 11.53 -18.26
N TYR A 380 -25.92 10.40 -18.21
CA TYR A 380 -24.47 10.36 -17.95
C TYR A 380 -23.66 11.08 -19.04
N GLU A 381 -24.17 11.21 -20.27
CA GLU A 381 -23.49 11.97 -21.34
C GLU A 381 -23.42 13.48 -21.02
N HIS A 382 -24.34 13.99 -20.20
CA HIS A 382 -24.43 15.39 -19.79
C HIS A 382 -23.76 15.68 -18.44
N LEU A 383 -23.29 14.66 -17.72
CA LEU A 383 -22.56 14.84 -16.47
C LEU A 383 -21.20 15.49 -16.77
N VAL A 384 -20.87 16.57 -16.07
CA VAL A 384 -19.58 17.25 -16.14
C VAL A 384 -18.75 16.85 -14.92
N ASP A 385 -17.53 16.36 -15.14
CA ASP A 385 -16.54 16.19 -14.07
C ASP A 385 -15.51 17.32 -14.07
N PHE A 386 -14.56 17.27 -13.14
CA PHE A 386 -13.54 18.30 -13.00
C PHE A 386 -12.50 18.24 -14.13
N ASP A 387 -12.20 17.07 -14.70
CA ASP A 387 -11.39 16.95 -15.92
C ASP A 387 -12.04 17.74 -17.08
N ASN A 388 -13.34 17.57 -17.32
CA ASN A 388 -14.06 18.32 -18.35
C ASN A 388 -14.05 19.83 -18.11
N HIS A 389 -14.16 20.25 -16.84
CA HIS A 389 -14.06 21.66 -16.46
C HIS A 389 -12.66 22.25 -16.68
N LEU A 390 -11.60 21.46 -16.40
CA LEU A 390 -10.23 21.88 -16.66
C LEU A 390 -9.96 22.04 -18.16
N ASP A 391 -10.58 21.21 -19.00
CA ASP A 391 -10.51 21.33 -20.46
C ASP A 391 -11.33 22.54 -20.97
N ASP A 392 -12.51 22.79 -20.40
CA ASP A 392 -13.38 23.92 -20.72
C ASP A 392 -14.05 24.50 -19.47
N LEU A 393 -13.57 25.67 -19.05
CA LEU A 393 -14.04 26.37 -17.85
C LEU A 393 -15.52 26.78 -17.89
N SER A 394 -16.17 26.74 -19.06
CA SER A 394 -17.61 27.01 -19.17
C SER A 394 -18.47 25.84 -18.67
N GLN A 395 -17.90 24.64 -18.56
CA GLN A 395 -18.60 23.46 -18.07
C GLN A 395 -18.67 23.46 -16.54
N ASP A 396 -19.90 23.39 -15.99
CA ASP A 396 -20.13 23.48 -14.55
C ASP A 396 -20.06 22.10 -13.86
N TRP A 397 -18.95 21.81 -13.20
CA TRP A 397 -18.73 20.57 -12.42
C TRP A 397 -19.71 20.40 -11.23
N ARG A 398 -20.47 21.43 -10.84
CA ARG A 398 -21.53 21.32 -9.81
C ARG A 398 -22.77 20.60 -10.33
N ASN A 399 -22.92 20.50 -11.65
CA ASN A 399 -24.01 19.80 -12.33
C ASN A 399 -25.42 20.26 -11.88
N LEU A 400 -25.66 21.57 -11.79
CA LEU A 400 -26.91 22.13 -11.25
C LEU A 400 -28.17 21.67 -12.01
N ASN A 401 -28.11 21.58 -13.33
CA ASN A 401 -29.22 21.09 -14.16
C ASN A 401 -29.52 19.61 -13.90
N LEU A 402 -28.48 18.79 -13.75
CA LEU A 402 -28.63 17.37 -13.44
C LEU A 402 -29.21 17.17 -12.03
N ASN A 403 -28.90 18.05 -11.07
CA ASN A 403 -29.49 18.01 -9.74
C ASN A 403 -31.02 18.15 -9.81
N GLN A 404 -31.52 19.07 -10.62
CA GLN A 404 -32.96 19.28 -10.81
C GLN A 404 -33.62 18.04 -11.43
N GLU A 405 -33.01 17.46 -12.46
CA GLU A 405 -33.50 16.21 -13.08
C GLU A 405 -33.56 15.04 -12.08
N VAL A 406 -32.57 14.93 -11.18
CA VAL A 406 -32.59 13.92 -10.11
C VAL A 406 -33.75 14.18 -9.15
N GLU A 407 -33.92 15.42 -8.70
CA GLU A 407 -34.98 15.81 -7.75
C GLU A 407 -36.38 15.56 -8.34
N GLU A 408 -36.60 15.88 -9.62
CA GLU A 408 -37.83 15.58 -10.34
C GLU A 408 -38.11 14.07 -10.41
N LYS A 409 -37.07 13.26 -10.65
CA LYS A 409 -37.20 11.79 -10.71
C LYS A 409 -37.47 11.15 -9.37
N VAL A 410 -36.92 11.70 -8.29
CA VAL A 410 -37.20 11.22 -6.93
C VAL A 410 -38.64 11.54 -6.54
N GLY A 411 -39.13 12.74 -6.88
CA GLY A 411 -40.49 13.20 -6.58
C GLY A 411 -41.60 12.56 -7.42
N THR A 412 -41.30 12.04 -8.61
CA THR A 412 -42.30 11.40 -9.49
C THR A 412 -42.54 9.91 -9.22
N VAL A 413 -41.72 9.28 -8.36
CA VAL A 413 -41.83 7.86 -7.97
C VAL A 413 -42.52 7.71 -6.60
N GLY A 414 -43.23 8.75 -6.14
CA GLY A 414 -43.97 8.79 -4.86
C GLY A 414 -45.36 8.19 -4.92
#